data_AF-A0A532TIB3-F1
#
_entry.id   AF-A0A532TIB3-F1
#
_cell.length_a   1.000
_cell.length_b   1.000
_cell.length_c   1.000
_cell.angle_alpha   90.00
_cell.angle_beta   90.00
_cell.angle_gamma   90.00
#
_symmetry.space_group_name_H-M   'P 1'
#
loop_
_entity.id
_entity.type
_entity.pdbx_description
1 polymer ?
#
loop_
_entity_poly.entity_id
_entity_poly.type
_entity_poly.pdbx_seq_one_letter_code
_entity_poly.pdbx_strand_id
1 'polypeptide(L)'
;MVSITNYSDFKDNVGKNVKILGTLAKEIWQHLTTFVDSHPYMNYFDLDDGYQMVIYTKDSISCNEKIEIIGKLIKTEGRRKNPRSKIHDEYFEYQLLVDSWKCL
;
A
#
# COMPACT_ATOMS: atom_id res chain seq x y z
N MET A 1 -18.50 -5.23 8.94
CA MET A 1 -18.32 -4.07 8.05
C MET A 1 -16.92 -3.53 8.33
N VAL A 2 -16.01 -3.51 7.35
CA VAL A 2 -14.64 -2.99 7.56
C VAL A 2 -14.70 -1.46 7.54
N SER A 3 -14.24 -0.81 8.60
CA SER A 3 -14.18 0.66 8.70
C SER A 3 -13.08 1.22 7.80
N ILE A 4 -13.30 2.44 7.31
CA ILE A 4 -12.25 3.19 6.60
C ILE A 4 -11.09 3.42 7.58
N THR A 5 -9.87 3.19 7.10
CA THR A 5 -8.63 3.28 7.87
C THR A 5 -7.75 4.36 7.25
N ASN A 6 -7.30 5.32 8.05
CA ASN A 6 -6.38 6.37 7.61
C ASN A 6 -4.94 5.95 7.84
N TYR A 7 -3.99 6.63 7.20
CA TYR A 7 -2.57 6.35 7.30
C TYR A 7 -2.07 6.36 8.76
N SER A 8 -2.59 7.25 9.60
CA SER A 8 -2.24 7.33 11.04
C SER A 8 -2.46 6.02 11.80
N ASP A 9 -3.40 5.20 11.34
CA ASP A 9 -3.85 3.99 12.04
C ASP A 9 -3.19 2.73 11.47
N PHE A 10 -2.38 2.85 10.41
CA PHE A 10 -1.78 1.70 9.71
C PHE A 10 -0.90 0.86 10.62
N LYS A 11 -0.17 1.50 11.53
CA LYS A 11 0.72 0.82 12.49
C LYS A 11 -0.01 -0.26 13.29
N ASP A 12 -1.24 0.01 13.72
CA ASP A 12 -2.02 -0.90 14.56
C ASP A 12 -2.85 -1.90 13.73
N ASN A 13 -2.79 -1.78 12.41
CA ASN A 13 -3.56 -2.57 11.46
C ASN A 13 -2.70 -3.43 10.51
N VAL A 14 -1.37 -3.46 10.69
CA VAL A 14 -0.49 -4.35 9.93
C VAL A 14 -0.95 -5.80 10.08
N GLY A 15 -1.02 -6.51 8.95
CA GLY A 15 -1.46 -7.90 8.85
C GLY A 15 -2.98 -8.10 8.83
N LYS A 16 -3.78 -7.04 9.07
CA LYS A 16 -5.24 -7.08 9.03
C LYS A 16 -5.77 -6.62 7.67
N ASN A 17 -7.02 -6.97 7.39
CA ASN A 17 -7.74 -6.39 6.26
C ASN A 17 -8.27 -5.01 6.64
N VAL A 18 -7.90 -4.00 5.85
CA VAL A 18 -8.30 -2.61 6.00
C VAL A 18 -9.09 -2.15 4.79
N LYS A 19 -9.87 -1.09 4.95
CA LYS A 19 -10.53 -0.39 3.87
C LYS A 19 -9.92 1.00 3.75
N ILE A 20 -9.53 1.40 2.55
CA ILE A 20 -8.97 2.73 2.25
C ILE A 20 -9.72 3.39 1.09
N LEU A 21 -9.62 4.71 1.02
CA LEU A 21 -10.20 5.54 -0.03
C LEU A 21 -9.10 6.40 -0.69
N GLY A 22 -9.22 6.60 -1.99
CA GLY A 22 -8.25 7.39 -2.74
C GLY A 22 -8.39 7.25 -4.25
N THR A 23 -7.32 7.55 -4.98
CA THR A 23 -7.26 7.50 -6.46
C THR A 23 -5.95 6.87 -6.92
N LEU A 24 -5.93 6.31 -8.14
CA LEU A 24 -4.65 5.96 -8.77
C LEU A 24 -3.81 7.22 -8.98
N ALA A 25 -2.56 7.17 -8.53
CA ALA A 25 -1.67 8.32 -8.56
C ALA A 25 -1.27 8.69 -9.99
N LYS A 26 -1.25 9.99 -10.29
CA LYS A 26 -0.73 10.53 -11.56
C LYS A 26 0.73 10.92 -11.45
N GLU A 27 1.10 11.51 -10.32
CA GLU A 27 2.47 11.91 -9.98
C GLU A 27 3.03 10.91 -8.98
N ILE A 28 4.07 10.18 -9.37
CA ILE A 28 4.59 9.05 -8.59
C ILE A 28 5.74 9.53 -7.69
N TRP A 29 5.59 9.33 -6.38
CA TRP A 29 6.66 9.57 -5.41
C TRP A 29 7.60 8.37 -5.32
N GLN A 30 8.80 8.58 -4.77
CA GLN A 30 9.73 7.48 -4.56
C GLN A 30 9.21 6.57 -3.44
N HIS A 31 8.98 5.31 -3.78
CA HIS A 31 8.52 4.27 -2.86
C HIS A 31 9.43 3.04 -2.88
N LEU A 32 9.59 2.41 -1.73
CA LEU A 32 10.04 1.03 -1.64
C LEU A 32 9.01 0.13 -2.34
N THR A 33 9.47 -0.78 -3.19
CA THR A 33 8.62 -1.76 -3.88
C THR A 33 9.10 -3.17 -3.59
N THR A 34 8.21 -4.14 -3.77
CA THR A 34 8.52 -5.56 -3.67
C THR A 34 7.78 -6.32 -4.77
N PHE A 35 8.19 -7.56 -5.01
CA PHE A 35 7.47 -8.46 -5.90
C PHE A 35 6.49 -9.30 -5.08
N VAL A 36 5.24 -9.38 -5.55
CA VAL A 36 4.18 -10.18 -4.94
C VAL A 36 3.53 -11.02 -6.03
N ASP A 37 3.99 -12.27 -6.19
CA ASP A 37 3.54 -13.16 -7.27
C ASP A 37 2.01 -13.36 -7.31
N SER A 38 1.36 -13.33 -6.15
CA SER A 38 -0.10 -13.47 -6.03
C SER A 38 -0.88 -12.22 -6.47
N HIS A 39 -0.23 -11.06 -6.59
CA HIS A 39 -0.83 -9.77 -6.92
C HIS A 39 0.12 -9.02 -7.88
N PRO A 40 0.22 -9.46 -9.15
CA PRO A 40 1.28 -9.01 -10.05
C PRO A 40 1.13 -7.55 -10.52
N TYR A 41 -0.05 -6.94 -10.37
CA TYR A 41 -0.28 -5.56 -10.82
C TYR A 41 0.03 -4.58 -9.70
N MET A 42 1.17 -3.90 -9.81
CA MET A 42 1.57 -2.84 -8.88
C MET A 42 0.98 -1.49 -9.33
N ASN A 43 0.37 -0.77 -8.40
CA ASN A 43 -0.16 0.57 -8.64
C ASN A 43 0.28 1.52 -7.52
N TYR A 44 0.44 2.80 -7.87
CA TYR A 44 0.61 3.88 -6.89
C TYR A 44 -0.76 4.48 -6.59
N PHE A 45 -1.04 4.67 -5.30
CA PHE A 45 -2.36 5.06 -4.83
C PHE A 45 -2.25 6.25 -3.89
N ASP A 46 -2.90 7.35 -4.28
CA ASP A 46 -3.01 8.56 -3.47
C ASP A 46 -4.19 8.38 -2.52
N LEU A 47 -3.91 8.33 -1.21
CA LEU A 47 -4.91 8.29 -0.16
C LEU A 47 -5.57 9.67 0.01
N ASP A 48 -6.83 9.67 0.42
CA ASP A 48 -7.57 10.92 0.71
C ASP A 48 -6.90 11.81 1.76
N ASP A 49 -6.10 11.23 2.66
CA ASP A 49 -5.39 11.94 3.73
C ASP A 49 -4.01 12.47 3.29
N GLY A 50 -3.72 12.45 1.99
CA GLY A 50 -2.57 13.13 1.38
C GLY A 50 -1.28 12.32 1.33
N TYR A 51 -1.31 11.06 1.78
CA TYR A 51 -0.19 10.13 1.62
C TYR A 51 -0.32 9.35 0.32
N GLN A 52 0.81 8.94 -0.25
CA GLN A 52 0.86 7.99 -1.37
C GLN A 52 1.38 6.64 -0.86
N MET A 53 0.86 5.55 -1.40
CA MET A 53 1.34 4.20 -1.10
C MET A 53 1.32 3.28 -2.32
N VAL A 54 2.07 2.19 -2.24
CA VAL A 54 2.04 1.12 -3.24
C VAL A 54 0.98 0.09 -2.87
N ILE A 55 0.12 -0.24 -3.85
CA ILE A 55 -0.87 -1.32 -3.75
C ILE A 55 -0.60 -2.38 -4.82
N TYR A 56 -0.92 -3.63 -4.51
CA TYR A 56 -0.77 -4.76 -5.42
C TYR A 56 -2.13 -5.44 -5.63
N THR A 57 -2.54 -5.62 -6.87
CA THR A 57 -3.81 -6.21 -7.24
C THR A 57 -3.62 -7.49 -8.07
N LYS A 58 -4.63 -8.37 -8.02
CA LYS A 58 -4.66 -9.59 -8.86
C LYS A 58 -4.92 -9.28 -10.33
N ASP A 59 -5.77 -8.28 -10.56
CA ASP A 59 -6.18 -7.80 -11.88
C ASP A 59 -5.96 -6.29 -11.99
N SER A 60 -5.82 -5.77 -13.21
CA SER A 60 -5.65 -4.33 -13.45
C SER A 60 -6.88 -3.53 -12.98
N ILE A 61 -6.65 -2.38 -12.33
CA ILE A 61 -7.70 -1.43 -11.99
C ILE A 61 -7.98 -0.54 -13.20
N SER A 62 -9.24 -0.44 -13.62
CA SER A 62 -9.67 0.37 -14.78
C SER A 62 -10.47 1.64 -14.40
N CYS A 63 -10.52 1.99 -13.12
CA CYS A 63 -11.23 3.17 -12.62
C CYS A 63 -10.31 4.39 -12.63
N ASN A 64 -10.80 5.49 -13.21
CA ASN A 64 -10.09 6.78 -13.27
C ASN A 64 -10.58 7.80 -12.23
N GLU A 65 -11.51 7.38 -11.38
CA GLU A 65 -12.15 8.20 -10.35
C GLU A 65 -11.73 7.69 -8.96
N LYS A 66 -12.50 8.06 -7.93
CA LYS A 66 -12.26 7.65 -6.57
C LYS A 66 -12.53 6.16 -6.40
N ILE A 67 -11.71 5.49 -5.61
CA ILE A 67 -11.73 4.04 -5.44
C ILE A 67 -11.85 3.72 -3.96
N GLU A 68 -12.76 2.81 -3.62
CA GLU A 68 -12.76 2.11 -2.33
C GLU A 68 -12.02 0.79 -2.50
N ILE A 69 -10.95 0.61 -1.73
CA ILE A 69 -10.10 -0.58 -1.78
C ILE A 69 -10.15 -1.31 -0.45
N ILE A 70 -10.28 -2.63 -0.49
CA ILE A 70 -10.18 -3.51 0.66
C ILE A 70 -9.03 -4.49 0.42
N GLY A 71 -8.14 -4.61 1.40
CA GLY A 71 -7.00 -5.51 1.28
C GLY A 71 -6.24 -5.68 2.58
N LYS A 72 -5.27 -6.60 2.56
CA LYS A 72 -4.39 -6.86 3.69
C LYS A 72 -3.27 -5.84 3.73
N LEU A 73 -3.17 -5.09 4.83
CA LEU A 73 -2.10 -4.14 5.06
C LEU A 73 -0.81 -4.90 5.40
N ILE A 74 0.27 -4.58 4.70
CA ILE A 74 1.59 -5.17 4.94
C ILE A 74 2.62 -4.07 5.21
N LYS A 75 3.69 -4.47 5.89
CA LYS A 75 4.86 -3.63 6.12
C LYS A 75 6.01 -4.22 5.31
N THR A 76 6.58 -3.42 4.41
CA THR A 76 7.73 -3.81 3.59
C THR A 76 8.96 -3.09 4.11
N GLU A 77 10.05 -3.84 4.31
CA GLU A 77 11.27 -3.32 4.91
C GLU A 77 12.43 -3.42 3.92
N GLY A 78 13.26 -2.37 3.86
CA GLY A 78 14.45 -2.36 3.01
C GLY A 78 15.50 -3.34 3.52
N ARG A 79 15.95 -4.27 2.66
CA ARG A 79 17.07 -5.16 3.02
C ARG A 79 18.35 -4.34 3.18
N ARG A 80 19.07 -4.57 4.29
CA ARG A 80 20.38 -3.95 4.54
C ARG A 80 21.37 -4.35 3.46
N LYS A 81 22.13 -3.37 2.93
CA LYS A 81 23.27 -3.64 2.04
C LYS A 81 24.46 -4.29 2.78
N ASN A 82 24.58 -4.11 4.10
CA ASN A 82 25.65 -4.72 4.91
C ASN A 82 25.13 -5.16 6.30
N PRO A 83 25.12 -6.48 6.61
CA PRO A 83 24.64 -6.99 7.90
C PRO A 83 25.53 -6.65 9.11
N ARG A 84 26.75 -6.13 8.91
CA ARG A 84 27.68 -5.74 9.99
C ARG A 84 27.63 -4.27 10.37
N SER A 85 26.76 -3.46 9.75
CA SER A 85 26.60 -2.05 10.09
C SER A 85 25.95 -1.88 11.47
N LYS A 86 26.49 -0.97 12.29
CA LYS A 86 25.94 -0.56 13.60
C LYS A 86 24.80 0.47 13.50
N ILE A 87 24.47 0.92 12.29
CA ILE A 87 23.38 1.87 12.03
C ILE A 87 22.09 1.07 11.83
N HIS A 88 21.11 1.31 12.71
CA HIS A 88 19.83 0.59 12.80
C HIS A 88 18.68 1.37 12.12
N ASP A 89 18.92 1.91 10.92
CA ASP A 89 17.88 2.62 10.18
C ASP A 89 17.09 1.63 9.32
N GLU A 90 16.19 0.89 9.95
CA GLU A 90 15.26 0.00 9.26
C GLU A 90 14.17 0.86 8.59
N TYR A 91 14.45 1.29 7.36
CA TYR A 91 13.48 1.97 6.52
C TYR A 91 12.37 1.00 6.12
N PHE A 92 11.12 1.40 6.34
CA PHE A 92 9.95 0.62 6.00
C PHE A 92 8.87 1.50 5.39
N GLU A 93 7.98 0.87 4.64
CA GLU A 93 6.77 1.48 4.11
C GLU A 93 5.57 0.54 4.28
N TYR A 94 4.38 1.12 4.44
CA TYR A 94 3.14 0.37 4.38
C TYR A 94 2.69 0.19 2.93
N GLN A 95 2.24 -1.01 2.61
CA GLN A 95 1.74 -1.38 1.29
C GLN A 95 0.47 -2.22 1.45
N LEU A 96 -0.31 -2.36 0.39
CA LEU A 96 -1.59 -3.09 0.46
C LEU A 96 -1.64 -4.23 -0.56
N LEU A 97 -2.00 -5.42 -0.09
CA LEU A 97 -2.39 -6.54 -0.96
C LEU A 97 -3.91 -6.48 -1.14
N VAL A 98 -4.36 -6.09 -2.33
CA VAL A 98 -5.76 -5.77 -2.60
C VAL A 98 -6.56 -7.05 -2.85
N ASP A 99 -7.58 -7.27 -2.02
CA ASP A 99 -8.54 -8.35 -2.19
C ASP A 99 -9.68 -7.93 -3.13
N SER A 100 -10.18 -6.70 -2.99
CA SER A 100 -11.24 -6.16 -3.81
C SER A 100 -11.21 -4.62 -3.88
N TRP A 101 -11.82 -4.09 -4.94
CA TRP A 101 -11.99 -2.65 -5.13
C TRP A 101 -13.31 -2.36 -5.83
N LYS A 102 -13.81 -1.13 -5.67
CA LYS A 102 -14.91 -0.59 -6.46
C LYS A 102 -14.65 0.89 -6.78
N CYS A 103 -15.06 1.29 -7.98
CA CYS A 103 -15.14 2.69 -8.37
C CYS A 103 -16.31 3.36 -7.61
N LEU A 104 -16.14 4.62 -7.23
CA LEU A 104 -17.14 5.42 -6.52
C LEU A 104 -17.68 6.55 -7.37
#